data_AF-A0A561X3J1-F1
#
_entry.id   AF-A0A561X3J1-F1
#
_cell.length_a   1.000
_cell.length_b   1.000
_cell.length_c   1.000
_cell.angle_alpha   90.00
_cell.angle_beta   90.00
_cell.angle_gamma   90.00
#
_symmetry.space_group_name_H-M   'P 1'
#
loop_
_entity.id
_entity.type
_entity.pdbx_description
1 polymer ?
#
loop_
_entity_poly.entity_id
_entity_poly.type
_entity_poly.pdbx_seq_one_letter_code
_entity_poly.pdbx_strand_id
1 'polypeptide(L)'
;MSTRPQEESYKHKKVISIGVVSELTGLSQRQIRYYEERKLVFPDRSKGTRKYSFADVELLMNIANQREEGVSTWEIRQQMSKELRERMLKGQMNAHFRRRS
;
A
#
# COMPACT_ATOMS: atom_id res chain seq x y z
N MET A 1 -23.03 -13.74 5.24
CA MET A 1 -21.87 -14.12 4.40
C MET A 1 -20.61 -13.73 5.15
N SER A 2 -19.97 -14.70 5.80
CA SER A 2 -18.74 -14.50 6.58
C SER A 2 -17.56 -14.57 5.59
N THR A 3 -16.87 -13.45 5.37
CA THR A 3 -15.63 -13.42 4.60
C THR A 3 -14.62 -14.32 5.30
N ARG A 4 -14.08 -15.31 4.57
CA ARG A 4 -13.14 -16.28 5.13
C ARG A 4 -11.84 -15.54 5.48
N PRO A 5 -11.26 -15.72 6.68
CA PRO A 5 -10.01 -15.06 7.11
C PRO A 5 -8.81 -15.25 6.16
N GLN A 6 -8.86 -16.23 5.26
CA GLN A 6 -7.82 -16.48 4.26
C GLN A 6 -7.79 -15.46 3.11
N GLU A 7 -8.89 -14.82 2.73
CA GLU A 7 -8.92 -13.91 1.57
C GLU A 7 -8.13 -12.62 1.81
N GLU A 8 -8.23 -12.03 3.00
CA GLU A 8 -7.39 -10.89 3.41
C GLU A 8 -5.90 -11.25 3.43
N SER A 9 -5.57 -12.51 3.73
CA SER A 9 -4.18 -12.99 3.80
C SER A 9 -3.48 -12.94 2.44
N TYR A 10 -4.17 -13.28 1.35
CA TYR A 10 -3.55 -13.31 0.02
C TYR A 10 -3.32 -11.92 -0.57
N LYS A 11 -4.21 -10.96 -0.27
CA LYS A 11 -4.10 -9.59 -0.79
C LYS A 11 -2.79 -8.90 -0.37
N HIS A 12 -2.32 -9.19 0.84
CA HIS A 12 -1.11 -8.58 1.42
C HIS A 12 0.14 -9.45 1.30
N LYS A 13 0.03 -10.68 0.76
CA LYS A 13 1.18 -11.58 0.60
C LYS A 13 2.14 -11.06 -0.47
N LYS A 14 3.42 -10.86 -0.12
CA LYS A 14 4.43 -10.30 -1.02
C LYS A 14 5.11 -11.38 -1.86
N VAL A 15 4.60 -11.62 -3.06
CA VAL A 15 5.09 -12.68 -3.97
C VAL A 15 5.30 -12.22 -5.41
N ILE A 16 4.78 -11.05 -5.78
CA ILE A 16 4.78 -10.49 -7.13
C ILE A 16 6.13 -9.80 -7.40
N SER A 17 6.74 -10.04 -8.56
CA SER A 17 8.01 -9.38 -8.94
C SER A 17 7.77 -7.98 -9.51
N ILE A 18 8.79 -7.12 -9.50
CA ILE A 18 8.67 -5.75 -10.06
C ILE A 18 8.28 -5.75 -11.55
N GLY A 19 8.67 -6.78 -12.32
CA GLY A 19 8.29 -6.91 -13.72
C GLY A 19 6.78 -7.09 -13.89
N VAL A 20 6.19 -8.03 -13.13
CA VAL A 20 4.73 -8.24 -13.15
C VAL A 20 3.98 -7.02 -12.63
N VAL A 21 4.49 -6.34 -11.60
CA VAL A 21 3.89 -5.08 -11.13
C VAL A 21 3.93 -4.00 -12.23
N SER A 22 5.03 -3.90 -12.97
CA SER A 22 5.17 -2.96 -14.10
C SER A 22 4.12 -3.23 -15.18
N GLU A 23 3.92 -4.50 -15.55
CA GLU A 23 2.91 -4.92 -16.52
C GLU A 23 1.48 -4.62 -16.04
N LEU A 24 1.17 -4.92 -14.77
CA LEU A 24 -0.16 -4.71 -14.20
C LEU A 24 -0.54 -3.23 -14.02
N THR A 25 0.45 -2.37 -13.74
CA THR A 25 0.20 -0.96 -13.41
C THR A 25 0.48 -0.01 -14.58
N GLY A 26 1.14 -0.46 -15.63
CA GLY A 26 1.66 0.41 -16.71
C GLY A 26 2.83 1.31 -16.29
N LEU A 27 3.23 1.30 -15.01
CA LEU A 27 4.36 2.07 -14.52
C LEU A 27 5.67 1.43 -14.97
N SER A 28 6.64 2.24 -15.38
CA SER A 28 8.01 1.75 -15.55
C SER A 28 8.57 1.28 -14.21
N GLN A 29 9.46 0.28 -14.24
CA GLN A 29 10.16 -0.16 -13.03
C GLN A 29 10.93 0.98 -12.34
N ARG A 30 11.34 2.02 -13.09
CA ARG A 30 11.97 3.22 -12.53
C ARG A 30 10.99 4.02 -11.68
N GLN A 31 9.75 4.22 -12.15
CA GLN A 31 8.71 4.90 -11.37
C GLN A 31 8.37 4.13 -10.10
N ILE A 32 8.23 2.80 -10.19
CA ILE A 32 7.96 1.95 -9.01
C ILE A 32 9.07 2.12 -7.96
N ARG A 33 10.34 2.02 -8.37
CA ARG A 33 11.49 2.23 -7.46
C ARG A 33 11.51 3.65 -6.88
N TYR A 34 11.17 4.65 -7.68
CA TYR A 34 11.08 6.03 -7.21
C TYR A 34 9.99 6.19 -6.13
N TYR A 35 8.82 5.55 -6.29
CA TYR A 35 7.79 5.58 -5.24
C TYR A 35 8.19 4.82 -3.96
N GLU A 36 9.00 3.77 -4.07
CA GLU A 36 9.63 3.13 -2.90
C GLU A 36 10.61 4.07 -2.18
N GLU A 37 11.47 4.77 -2.93
CA GLU A 37 12.41 5.76 -2.37
C GLU A 37 11.67 6.88 -1.64
N ARG A 38 10.52 7.30 -2.19
CA ARG A 38 9.62 8.27 -1.55
C ARG A 38 8.84 7.70 -0.36
N LYS A 39 8.99 6.41 -0.04
CA LYS A 39 8.31 5.69 1.06
C LYS A 39 6.79 5.68 0.90
N LEU A 40 6.32 5.56 -0.34
CA LEU A 40 4.90 5.42 -0.66
C LEU A 40 4.48 3.95 -0.76
N VAL A 41 5.42 3.04 -1.07
CA VAL A 41 5.20 1.60 -1.13
C VAL A 41 6.40 0.87 -0.51
N PHE A 42 6.16 -0.28 0.12
CA PHE A 42 7.15 -0.98 0.93
C PHE A 42 7.22 -2.46 0.53
N PRO A 43 7.93 -2.82 -0.55
CA PRO A 43 8.10 -4.22 -0.93
C PRO A 43 9.00 -4.97 0.07
N ASP A 44 8.85 -6.29 0.12
CA ASP A 44 9.80 -7.17 0.80
C ASP A 44 11.01 -7.41 -0.11
N ARG A 45 12.15 -7.74 0.50
CA ARG A 45 13.32 -8.23 -0.23
C ARG A 45 13.52 -9.71 0.07
N SER A 46 13.39 -10.55 -0.96
CA SER A 46 13.70 -11.98 -0.89
C SER A 46 14.83 -12.28 -1.87
N LYS A 47 15.96 -12.77 -1.35
CA LYS A 47 17.17 -13.08 -2.14
C LYS A 47 17.58 -11.93 -3.08
N GLY A 48 17.54 -10.69 -2.58
CA GLY A 48 17.88 -9.48 -3.35
C GLY A 48 16.81 -8.98 -4.32
N THR A 49 15.71 -9.73 -4.52
CA THR A 49 14.61 -9.34 -5.42
C THR A 49 13.46 -8.71 -4.62
N ARG A 50 12.87 -7.65 -5.17
CA ARG A 50 11.68 -7.00 -4.59
C ARG A 50 10.44 -7.84 -4.81
N LYS A 51 9.65 -8.00 -3.76
CA LYS A 51 8.38 -8.70 -3.75
C LYS A 51 7.27 -7.78 -3.28
N TYR A 52 6.22 -7.70 -4.10
CA TYR A 52 5.04 -6.88 -3.87
C TYR A 52 3.83 -7.78 -3.66
N SER A 53 2.80 -7.20 -3.05
CA SER A 53 1.49 -7.80 -2.86
C SER A 53 0.47 -7.20 -3.82
N PHE A 54 -0.73 -7.78 -3.90
CA PHE A 54 -1.83 -7.16 -4.65
C PHE A 54 -2.22 -5.80 -4.07
N ALA A 55 -2.19 -5.64 -2.75
CA ALA A 55 -2.41 -4.33 -2.12
C ALA A 55 -1.37 -3.28 -2.54
N ASP A 56 -0.10 -3.67 -2.74
CA ASP A 56 0.93 -2.75 -3.24
C ASP A 56 0.65 -2.35 -4.70
N VAL A 57 0.12 -3.26 -5.52
CA VAL A 57 -0.27 -2.98 -6.91
C VAL A 57 -1.41 -1.97 -6.95
N GLU A 58 -2.47 -2.17 -6.17
CA GLU A 58 -3.58 -1.21 -6.04
C GLU A 58 -3.08 0.17 -5.57
N LEU A 59 -2.21 0.20 -4.57
CA LEU A 59 -1.62 1.42 -4.06
C LEU A 59 -0.79 2.15 -5.13
N LEU A 60 -0.01 1.42 -5.93
CA LEU A 60 0.77 1.98 -7.02
C LEU A 60 -0.11 2.58 -8.13
N MET A 61 -1.24 1.94 -8.47
CA MET A 61 -2.22 2.52 -9.41
C MET A 61 -2.83 3.81 -8.86
N ASN A 62 -3.17 3.85 -7.58
CA ASN A 62 -3.69 5.07 -6.94
C ASN A 62 -2.65 6.20 -6.88
N ILE A 63 -1.38 5.87 -6.67
CA ILE A 63 -0.28 6.84 -6.74
C ILE A 63 -0.14 7.35 -8.18
N ALA A 64 -0.22 6.47 -9.18
CA ALA A 64 -0.13 6.85 -10.60
C ALA A 64 -1.23 7.85 -10.97
N ASN A 65 -2.49 7.57 -10.63
CA ASN A 65 -3.63 8.45 -10.90
C ASN A 65 -3.44 9.83 -10.26
N GLN A 66 -3.05 9.89 -8.97
CA GLN A 66 -2.75 11.16 -8.30
C GLN A 66 -1.60 11.92 -8.96
N ARG A 67 -0.60 11.21 -9.48
CA ARG A 67 0.52 11.82 -10.21
C ARG A 67 0.08 12.39 -11.57
N GLU A 68 -0.85 11.74 -12.24
CA GLU A 68 -1.46 12.24 -13.48
C GLU A 68 -2.32 13.49 -13.23
N GLU A 69 -3.00 13.55 -12.08
CA GLU A 69 -3.72 14.74 -11.60
C GLU A 69 -2.80 15.87 -11.10
N GLY A 70 -1.48 15.66 -11.11
CA GLY A 70 -0.48 16.68 -10.73
C GLY A 70 -0.10 16.69 -9.25
N VAL A 71 -0.64 15.81 -8.41
CA VAL A 71 -0.34 15.75 -6.97
C VAL A 71 1.12 15.32 -6.75
N SER A 72 1.87 16.00 -5.89
CA SER A 72 3.26 15.65 -5.60
C SER A 72 3.38 14.39 -4.73
N THR A 73 4.45 13.61 -4.91
CA THR A 73 4.73 12.46 -4.01
C THR A 73 4.87 12.86 -2.53
N TRP A 74 5.18 14.13 -2.26
CA TRP A 74 5.24 14.65 -0.90
C TRP A 74 3.84 14.81 -0.32
N GLU A 75 2.91 15.41 -1.08
CA GLU A 75 1.50 15.53 -0.69
C GLU A 75 0.85 14.16 -0.50
N ILE A 76 1.06 13.22 -1.44
CA ILE A 76 0.55 11.85 -1.33
C ILE A 76 1.02 11.22 0.00
N ARG A 77 2.31 11.39 0.35
CA ARG A 77 2.85 10.84 1.61
C ARG A 77 2.23 11.49 2.84
N GLN A 78 2.03 12.81 2.83
CA GLN A 78 1.38 13.51 3.94
C GLN A 78 -0.04 13.00 4.16
N GLN A 79 -0.80 12.85 3.08
CA GLN A 79 -2.16 12.34 3.12
C GLN A 79 -2.22 10.91 3.68
N MET A 80 -1.37 10.00 3.18
CA MET A 80 -1.28 8.62 3.71
C MET A 80 -0.94 8.58 5.21
N SER A 81 -0.07 9.48 5.65
CA SER A 81 0.35 9.57 7.06
C SER A 81 -0.79 10.05 7.96
N LYS A 82 -1.58 11.02 7.48
CA LYS A 82 -2.78 11.52 8.16
C LYS A 82 -3.84 10.42 8.29
N GLU A 83 -4.15 9.71 7.21
CA GLU A 83 -5.14 8.61 7.20
C GLU A 83 -4.74 7.47 8.14
N LEU A 84 -3.45 7.12 8.20
CA LEU A 84 -2.95 6.13 9.15
C LEU A 84 -3.18 6.56 10.60
N ARG A 85 -2.86 7.82 10.92
CA ARG A 85 -3.06 8.37 12.27
C ARG A 85 -4.53 8.37 12.67
N GLU A 86 -5.43 8.80 11.78
CA GLU A 86 -6.88 8.80 12.03
C GLU A 86 -7.41 7.39 12.27
N ARG A 87 -6.96 6.41 11.48
CA ARG A 87 -7.32 5.00 11.66
C ARG A 87 -6.83 4.44 13.00
N MET A 88 -5.61 4.78 13.41
CA MET A 88 -5.07 4.38 14.72
C MET A 88 -5.89 4.97 15.86
N LEU A 89 -6.23 6.26 15.80
CA LEU A 89 -7.08 6.92 16.80
C LEU A 89 -8.46 6.26 16.90
N LYS A 90 -9.12 5.99 15.75
CA LYS A 90 -10.39 5.26 15.72
C LYS A 90 -10.27 3.87 16.33
N GLY A 91 -9.20 3.12 16.02
CA GLY A 91 -8.95 1.80 16.58
C GLY A 91 -8.76 1.82 18.10
N GLN A 92 -8.01 2.80 18.63
CA GLN A 92 -7.81 2.99 20.07
C GLN A 92 -9.13 3.31 20.78
N MET A 93 -9.94 4.20 20.21
CA MET A 93 -11.28 4.50 20.74
C MET A 93 -12.15 3.23 20.78
N ASN A 94 -12.25 2.50 19.67
CA ASN A 94 -13.06 1.28 19.59
C ASN A 94 -12.61 0.22 20.62
N ALA A 95 -11.30 0.03 20.81
CA ALA A 95 -10.77 -0.88 21.81
C ALA A 95 -11.08 -0.44 23.24
N HIS A 96 -11.01 0.87 23.52
CA HIS A 96 -11.36 1.43 24.82
C HIS A 96 -12.85 1.24 25.16
N PHE A 97 -13.76 1.46 24.19
CA PHE A 97 -15.20 1.22 24.40
C PHE A 97 -15.52 -0.26 24.64
N ARG A 98 -14.85 -1.20 23.94
CA ARG A 98 -15.03 -2.65 24.13
C ARG A 98 -14.59 -3.15 25.51
N ARG A 99 -13.71 -2.45 26.23
CA ARG A 99 -13.27 -2.82 27.59
C ARG A 99 -14.21 -2.31 28.69
N ARG A 100 -15.13 -1.41 28.37
CA ARG A 100 -16.10 -0.81 29.31
C ARG A 100 -17.53 -1.34 29.14
N SER A 101 -17.73 -2.30 28.23
CA SER A 101 -18.98 -3.04 28.00
C SER A 101 -18.80 -4.46 28.52
#